data_AF-L0AWD1-F1
#
_entry.id   AF-L0AWD1-F1
#
_cell.length_a   1.000
_cell.length_b   1.000
_cell.length_c   1.000
_cell.angle_alpha   90.00
_cell.angle_beta   90.00
_cell.angle_gamma   90.00
#
_symmetry.space_group_name_H-M   'P 1'
#
loop_
_entity.id
_entity.type
_entity.pdbx_description
1 polymer ?
#
loop_
_entity_poly.entity_id
_entity_poly.type
_entity_poly.pdbx_seq_one_letter_code
_entity_poly.pdbx_strand_id
1 'polypeptide(L)'
;MGGLTEKMKLLALPLLLSVCSLWAAQEESLANNLITDEQERFTLYKLTLVNVPDSVNAEDFNVDLIGTQFLLVKVANTTIEWRIRLHQDIPGDILFYPEYNAVVESCDKDVLDWVVTIRIPKYYELSPITYKVKTEL
;
A
#
# COMPACT_ATOMS: atom_id res chain seq x y z
N MET A 1 -18.96 -13.73 49.20
CA MET A 1 -18.26 -12.58 48.59
C MET A 1 -17.85 -12.97 47.18
N GLY A 2 -18.71 -12.74 46.19
CA GLY A 2 -18.44 -13.07 44.79
C GLY A 2 -18.93 -11.93 43.91
N GLY A 3 -18.06 -10.96 43.61
CA GLY A 3 -18.49 -9.74 42.94
C GLY A 3 -17.38 -8.83 42.41
N LEU A 4 -16.21 -9.38 42.05
CA LEU A 4 -15.13 -8.58 41.46
C LEU A 4 -14.67 -9.05 40.07
N THR A 5 -15.03 -10.25 39.62
CA THR A 5 -14.49 -10.83 38.37
C THR A 5 -15.31 -10.54 37.10
N GLU A 6 -16.58 -10.12 37.21
CA GLU A 6 -17.39 -9.77 36.04
C GLU A 6 -17.18 -8.34 35.53
N LYS A 7 -16.86 -7.38 36.43
CA LYS A 7 -16.69 -5.97 36.05
C LYS A 7 -15.44 -5.70 35.21
N MET A 8 -14.40 -6.52 35.33
CA MET A 8 -13.17 -6.38 34.52
C MET A 8 -13.32 -6.97 33.12
N LYS A 9 -14.20 -7.97 32.91
CA LYS A 9 -14.51 -8.48 31.56
C LYS A 9 -15.37 -7.50 30.76
N LEU A 10 -16.26 -6.76 31.43
CA LEU A 10 -17.17 -5.82 30.78
C LEU A 10 -16.49 -4.54 30.26
N LEU A 11 -15.33 -4.17 30.79
CA LEU A 11 -14.57 -2.99 30.33
C LEU A 11 -13.62 -3.32 29.16
N ALA A 12 -13.18 -4.57 29.03
CA ALA A 12 -12.31 -5.00 27.94
C ALA A 12 -13.03 -5.03 26.58
N LEU A 13 -14.32 -5.40 26.56
CA LEU A 13 -15.13 -5.44 25.35
C LEU A 13 -15.35 -4.06 24.68
N PRO A 14 -15.78 -3.00 25.40
CA PRO A 14 -15.96 -1.68 24.78
C PRO A 14 -14.64 -1.03 24.37
N LEU A 15 -13.54 -1.31 25.06
CA LEU A 15 -12.20 -0.88 24.64
C LEU A 15 -11.78 -1.56 23.32
N LEU A 16 -12.00 -2.88 23.18
CA LEU A 16 -11.75 -3.59 21.93
C LEU A 16 -12.66 -3.12 20.78
N LEU A 17 -13.95 -2.91 21.04
CA LEU A 17 -14.91 -2.38 20.07
C LEU A 17 -14.56 -0.94 19.63
N SER A 18 -14.08 -0.10 20.54
CA SER A 18 -13.66 1.28 20.25
C SER A 18 -12.43 1.33 19.34
N VAL A 19 -11.44 0.45 19.55
CA VAL A 19 -10.25 0.37 18.70
C VAL A 19 -10.62 -0.18 17.31
N CYS A 20 -11.51 -1.17 17.24
CA CYS A 20 -12.01 -1.68 15.96
C CYS A 20 -12.80 -0.62 15.16
N SER A 21 -13.61 0.21 15.82
CA SER A 21 -14.34 1.29 15.14
C SER A 21 -13.41 2.41 14.64
N LEU A 22 -12.31 2.69 15.34
CA LEU A 22 -11.30 3.64 14.90
C LEU A 22 -10.53 3.12 13.68
N TRP A 23 -10.22 1.82 13.65
CA TRP A 23 -9.60 1.19 12.47
C TRP A 23 -10.53 1.13 11.26
N ALA A 24 -11.80 0.78 11.46
CA ALA A 24 -12.79 0.73 10.38
C ALA A 24 -13.10 2.12 9.80
N ALA A 25 -13.20 3.15 10.65
CA ALA A 25 -13.38 4.52 10.21
C ALA A 25 -12.15 5.07 9.46
N GLN A 26 -10.95 4.64 9.85
CA GLN A 26 -9.74 4.91 9.08
C GLN A 26 -9.90 4.26 7.71
N GLU A 27 -10.14 2.95 7.63
CA GLU A 27 -10.28 2.18 6.37
C GLU A 27 -11.31 2.78 5.38
N GLU A 28 -12.46 3.28 5.84
CA GLU A 28 -13.44 3.97 4.98
C GLU A 28 -12.95 5.33 4.46
N SER A 29 -12.24 6.12 5.26
CA SER A 29 -11.62 7.38 4.79
C SER A 29 -10.44 7.13 3.84
N LEU A 30 -9.70 6.04 4.05
CA LEU A 30 -8.55 5.63 3.23
C LEU A 30 -9.01 5.05 1.88
N ALA A 31 -10.22 4.46 1.80
CA ALA A 31 -10.77 3.87 0.59
C ALA A 31 -11.07 4.92 -0.51
N ASN A 32 -11.42 6.15 -0.14
CA ASN A 32 -11.64 7.24 -1.10
C ASN A 32 -10.35 7.75 -1.75
N ASN A 33 -9.20 7.44 -1.17
CA ASN A 33 -7.89 7.88 -1.64
C ASN A 33 -7.24 6.88 -2.59
N LEU A 34 -7.81 5.68 -2.78
CA LEU A 34 -7.27 4.64 -3.65
C LEU A 34 -8.18 4.44 -4.86
N ILE A 35 -7.68 4.81 -6.04
CA ILE A 35 -8.32 4.52 -7.32
C ILE A 35 -7.59 3.34 -7.95
N THR A 36 -8.34 2.30 -8.35
CA THR A 36 -7.80 1.18 -9.11
C THR A 36 -8.27 1.27 -10.55
N ASP A 37 -7.34 1.14 -11.49
CA ASP A 37 -7.61 1.13 -12.93
C ASP A 37 -7.09 -0.16 -13.58
N GLU A 38 -8.00 -0.92 -14.14
CA GLU A 38 -7.78 -2.25 -14.69
C GLU A 38 -7.41 -2.14 -16.17
N GLN A 39 -6.13 -2.32 -16.48
CA GLN A 39 -5.62 -2.33 -17.85
C GLN A 39 -5.46 -3.78 -18.35
N GLU A 40 -5.31 -3.98 -19.66
CA GLU A 40 -5.22 -5.33 -20.23
C GLU A 40 -4.03 -6.13 -19.66
N ARG A 41 -2.86 -5.49 -19.49
CA ARG A 41 -1.60 -6.14 -19.08
C ARG A 41 -1.19 -5.89 -17.63
N PHE A 42 -1.81 -4.93 -16.95
CA PHE A 42 -1.47 -4.54 -15.58
C PHE A 42 -2.68 -3.91 -14.89
N THR A 43 -2.61 -3.78 -13.58
CA THR A 43 -3.52 -2.96 -12.78
C THR A 43 -2.73 -1.77 -12.23
N LEU A 44 -3.29 -0.57 -12.36
CA LEU A 44 -2.75 0.63 -11.73
C LEU A 44 -3.47 0.89 -10.42
N TYR A 45 -2.70 1.08 -9.36
CA TYR A 45 -3.18 1.56 -8.08
C TYR A 45 -2.71 3.00 -7.92
N LYS A 46 -3.64 3.94 -7.84
CA LYS A 46 -3.37 5.37 -7.62
C LYS A 46 -3.81 5.73 -6.22
N LEU A 47 -2.84 6.02 -5.36
CA LEU A 47 -3.07 6.41 -3.97
C LEU A 47 -2.80 7.90 -3.81
N THR A 48 -3.82 8.66 -3.39
CA THR A 48 -3.68 10.06 -2.99
C THR A 48 -3.37 10.14 -1.49
N LEU A 49 -2.20 10.65 -1.15
CA LEU A 49 -1.77 10.92 0.22
C LEU A 49 -1.92 12.41 0.47
N VAL A 50 -2.83 12.78 1.38
CA VAL A 50 -3.11 14.16 1.72
C VAL A 50 -2.35 14.60 2.96
N ASN A 51 -2.05 15.90 3.06
CA ASN A 51 -1.37 16.51 4.20
C ASN A 51 0.03 15.92 4.50
N VAL A 52 0.80 15.58 3.47
CA VAL A 52 2.19 15.13 3.61
C VAL A 52 3.08 16.33 3.92
N PRO A 53 4.03 16.27 4.87
CA PRO A 53 4.93 17.41 5.14
C PRO A 53 5.68 17.89 3.89
N ASP A 54 5.82 19.20 3.74
CA ASP A 54 6.53 19.83 2.61
C ASP A 54 8.03 19.47 2.50
N SER A 55 8.62 18.95 3.58
CA SER A 55 9.98 18.41 3.60
C SER A 55 10.14 17.09 2.84
N VAL A 56 9.05 16.41 2.51
CA VAL A 56 9.05 15.12 1.81
C VAL A 56 9.26 15.32 0.31
N ASN A 57 10.16 14.52 -0.27
CA ASN A 57 10.45 14.48 -1.69
C ASN A 57 10.01 13.14 -2.31
N ALA A 58 10.02 13.06 -3.64
CA ALA A 58 9.61 11.85 -4.36
C ALA A 58 10.46 10.61 -4.00
N GLU A 59 11.73 10.82 -3.65
CA GLU A 59 12.68 9.78 -3.23
C GLU A 59 12.44 9.23 -1.81
N ASP A 60 11.67 9.93 -0.99
CA ASP A 60 11.32 9.45 0.35
C ASP A 60 10.22 8.37 0.30
N PHE A 61 9.50 8.26 -0.81
CA PHE A 61 8.48 7.24 -1.01
C PHE A 61 9.13 5.90 -1.31
N ASN A 62 8.65 4.85 -0.65
CA ASN A 62 9.03 3.47 -0.90
C ASN A 62 7.78 2.59 -1.01
N VAL A 63 7.79 1.65 -1.95
CA VAL A 63 6.68 0.72 -2.16
C VAL A 63 7.20 -0.71 -2.15
N ASP A 64 6.82 -1.46 -1.11
CA ASP A 64 7.23 -2.84 -0.91
C ASP A 64 6.07 -3.81 -1.14
N LEU A 65 6.36 -4.99 -1.69
CA LEU A 65 5.42 -6.10 -1.66
C LEU A 65 5.59 -6.88 -0.35
N ILE A 66 4.53 -7.00 0.43
CA ILE A 66 4.47 -7.86 1.62
C ILE A 66 3.80 -9.18 1.25
N GLY A 67 4.59 -10.25 1.21
CA GLY A 67 4.11 -11.58 0.81
C GLY A 67 3.71 -11.57 -0.67
N THR A 68 2.51 -12.03 -0.98
CA THR A 68 2.01 -12.12 -2.36
C THR A 68 0.84 -11.18 -2.67
N GLN A 69 0.30 -10.49 -1.67
CA GLN A 69 -1.06 -9.95 -1.76
C GLN A 69 -1.21 -8.50 -1.27
N PHE A 70 -0.16 -7.90 -0.69
CA PHE A 70 -0.22 -6.54 -0.16
C PHE A 70 0.93 -5.69 -0.67
N LEU A 71 0.62 -4.49 -1.12
CA LEU A 71 1.59 -3.42 -1.28
C LEU A 71 1.61 -2.57 -0.01
N LEU A 72 2.80 -2.12 0.35
CA LEU A 72 3.03 -1.23 1.47
C LEU A 72 3.73 0.03 0.94
N VAL A 73 3.01 1.15 0.97
CA VAL A 73 3.56 2.47 0.66
C VAL A 73 4.03 3.11 1.96
N LYS A 74 5.29 3.52 2.01
CA LYS A 74 5.88 4.22 3.17
C LYS A 74 6.51 5.52 2.71
N VAL A 75 6.44 6.54 3.58
CA VAL A 75 7.16 7.80 3.40
C VAL A 75 8.25 7.89 4.45
N ALA A 76 9.51 7.89 4.03
CA ALA A 76 10.67 7.90 4.91
C ALA A 76 10.63 9.10 5.87
N ASN A 77 11.15 8.89 7.10
CA ASN A 77 11.20 9.91 8.15
C ASN A 77 9.83 10.46 8.59
N THR A 78 8.73 9.78 8.25
CA THR A 78 7.38 10.10 8.73
C THR A 78 6.72 8.85 9.34
N THR A 79 5.52 9.03 9.88
CA THR A 79 4.65 7.93 10.32
C THR A 79 3.63 7.53 9.26
N ILE A 80 3.75 8.04 8.02
CA ILE A 80 2.78 7.81 6.96
C ILE A 80 3.09 6.46 6.31
N GLU A 81 2.17 5.52 6.49
CA GLU A 81 2.22 4.20 5.86
C GLU A 81 0.83 3.81 5.37
N TRP A 82 0.78 3.13 4.23
CA TRP A 82 -0.45 2.66 3.61
C TRP A 82 -0.31 1.22 3.13
N ARG A 83 -1.33 0.42 3.42
CA ARG A 83 -1.38 -0.98 2.96
C ARG A 83 -2.51 -1.13 1.94
N ILE A 84 -2.15 -1.54 0.74
CA ILE A 84 -3.08 -1.79 -0.36
C ILE A 84 -3.18 -3.29 -0.58
N ARG A 85 -4.38 -3.84 -0.54
CA ARG A 85 -4.62 -5.24 -0.91
C ARG A 85 -4.71 -5.36 -2.44
N LEU A 86 -3.96 -6.28 -3.01
CA LEU A 86 -4.02 -6.58 -4.42
C LEU A 86 -5.31 -7.33 -4.76
N HIS A 87 -5.90 -7.02 -5.91
CA HIS A 87 -7.02 -7.78 -6.46
C HIS A 87 -6.61 -9.18 -6.90
N GLN A 88 -5.36 -9.33 -7.34
CA GLN A 88 -4.77 -10.59 -7.76
C GLN A 88 -3.41 -10.76 -7.08
N ASP A 89 -3.19 -11.93 -6.49
CA ASP A 89 -1.94 -12.26 -5.82
C ASP A 89 -0.80 -12.42 -6.84
N ILE A 90 0.38 -11.95 -6.45
CA ILE A 90 1.63 -12.19 -7.16
C ILE A 90 2.10 -13.62 -6.83
N PRO A 91 2.45 -14.44 -7.84
CA PRO A 91 2.99 -15.78 -7.60
C PRO A 91 4.20 -15.76 -6.65
N GLY A 92 4.19 -16.63 -5.64
CA GLY A 92 5.19 -16.62 -4.56
C GLY A 92 6.60 -17.09 -4.97
N ASP A 93 6.73 -17.65 -6.17
CA ASP A 93 7.98 -18.05 -6.81
C ASP A 93 8.65 -16.91 -7.60
N ILE A 94 8.02 -15.73 -7.64
CA ILE A 94 8.53 -14.55 -8.36
C ILE A 94 9.13 -13.55 -7.38
N LEU A 95 10.36 -13.13 -7.67
CA LEU A 95 10.92 -11.93 -7.08
C LEU A 95 10.34 -10.71 -7.78
N PHE A 96 9.43 -10.00 -7.11
CA PHE A 96 8.74 -8.84 -7.67
C PHE A 96 9.08 -7.56 -6.90
N TYR A 97 9.49 -6.54 -7.65
CA TYR A 97 9.68 -5.19 -7.16
C TYR A 97 8.63 -4.28 -7.81
N PRO A 98 7.69 -3.70 -7.03
CA PRO A 98 6.67 -2.83 -7.58
C PRO A 98 7.28 -1.62 -8.30
N GLU A 99 6.92 -1.41 -9.55
CA GLU A 99 7.19 -0.14 -10.24
C GLU A 99 6.23 0.91 -9.72
N TYR A 100 6.74 2.05 -9.27
CA TYR A 100 5.92 3.16 -8.81
C TYR A 100 6.49 4.53 -9.22
N ASN A 101 5.61 5.53 -9.19
CA ASN A 101 5.95 6.94 -9.35
C ASN A 101 5.18 7.76 -8.33
N ALA A 102 5.82 8.76 -7.72
CA ALA A 102 5.19 9.68 -6.77
C ALA A 102 5.31 11.11 -7.31
N VAL A 103 4.17 11.81 -7.39
CA VAL A 103 4.10 13.19 -7.88
C VAL A 103 3.29 14.05 -6.93
N VAL A 104 3.69 15.31 -6.78
CA VAL A 104 2.88 16.30 -6.07
C VAL A 104 1.67 16.65 -6.93
N GLU A 105 0.48 16.49 -6.37
CA GLU A 105 -0.79 16.90 -6.98
C GLU A 105 -1.16 18.33 -6.58
N SER A 106 -0.97 18.66 -5.30
CA SER A 106 -1.38 19.95 -4.73
C SER A 106 -0.43 20.39 -3.61
N CYS A 107 -0.40 21.69 -3.34
CA CYS A 107 0.36 22.29 -2.25
C CYS A 107 -0.52 23.34 -1.55
N ASP A 108 -0.72 23.18 -0.25
CA ASP A 108 -1.40 24.14 0.61
C ASP A 108 -0.54 24.43 1.85
N LYS A 109 0.03 25.64 1.90
CA LYS A 109 0.95 26.10 2.96
C LYS A 109 2.14 25.16 3.13
N ASP A 110 2.20 24.46 4.27
CA ASP A 110 3.32 23.63 4.72
C ASP A 110 3.04 22.13 4.50
N VAL A 111 1.98 21.80 3.74
CA VAL A 111 1.62 20.42 3.40
C VAL A 111 1.37 20.24 1.91
N LEU A 112 1.66 19.03 1.43
CA LEU A 112 1.56 18.60 0.06
C LEU A 112 0.59 17.43 -0.06
N ASP A 113 -0.19 17.42 -1.12
CA ASP A 113 -0.93 16.25 -1.55
C ASP A 113 -0.12 15.53 -2.62
N TRP A 114 0.10 14.23 -2.44
CA TRP A 114 0.88 13.39 -3.33
C TRP A 114 0.01 12.32 -3.97
N VAL A 115 0.25 12.04 -5.24
CA VAL A 115 -0.31 10.88 -5.93
C VAL A 115 0.79 9.87 -6.18
N VAL A 116 0.66 8.70 -5.56
CA VAL A 116 1.53 7.55 -5.77
C VAL A 116 0.83 6.59 -6.71
N THR A 117 1.40 6.40 -7.90
CA THR A 117 0.91 5.44 -8.90
C THR A 117 1.79 4.21 -8.87
N ILE A 118 1.20 3.04 -8.66
CA ILE A 118 1.87 1.74 -8.57
C ILE A 118 1.32 0.84 -9.66
N ARG A 119 2.22 0.17 -10.39
CA ARG A 119 1.87 -0.70 -11.50
C ARG A 119 2.10 -2.16 -11.14
N ILE A 120 1.05 -2.98 -11.24
CA ILE A 120 1.12 -4.42 -10.98
C ILE A 120 0.83 -5.20 -12.26
N PRO A 121 1.78 -5.96 -12.81
CA PRO A 121 1.54 -6.82 -13.96
C PRO A 121 0.49 -7.90 -13.67
N LYS A 122 -0.36 -8.20 -14.67
CA LYS A 122 -1.29 -9.33 -14.61
C LYS A 122 -0.68 -10.64 -15.09
N TYR A 123 0.35 -10.51 -15.94
CA TYR A 123 1.07 -11.63 -16.52
C TYR A 123 2.54 -11.51 -16.15
N TYR A 124 3.12 -12.62 -15.72
CA TYR A 124 4.53 -12.73 -15.42
C TYR A 124 5.14 -13.73 -16.39
N GLU A 125 6.07 -13.28 -17.23
CA GLU A 125 6.78 -14.18 -18.15
C GLU A 125 7.79 -15.01 -17.37
N LEU A 126 7.38 -16.22 -16.99
CA LEU A 126 8.21 -17.17 -16.22
C LEU A 126 9.12 -18.04 -17.11
N SER A 127 9.01 -17.91 -18.43
CA SER A 127 9.78 -18.69 -19.38
C SER A 127 11.22 -18.16 -19.48
N PRO A 128 12.26 -19.01 -19.35
CA PRO A 128 13.64 -18.58 -19.54
C PRO A 128 13.84 -17.97 -20.94
N ILE A 129 14.41 -16.77 -21.01
CA ILE A 129 14.81 -16.16 -22.27
C ILE A 129 16.07 -16.87 -22.76
N THR A 130 15.95 -17.72 -23.77
CA THR A 130 17.09 -18.40 -24.38
C THR A 130 17.83 -17.44 -25.32
N TYR A 131 18.95 -16.88 -24.88
CA TYR A 131 19.83 -16.10 -25.76
C TYR A 131 20.55 -17.04 -26.73
N LYS A 132 20.23 -16.96 -28.02
CA LYS A 132 21.04 -17.59 -29.06
C LYS A 132 22.27 -16.73 -29.31
N VAL A 133 23.41 -17.10 -28.72
CA VAL A 133 24.70 -16.51 -29.09
C VAL A 133 25.00 -16.93 -30.53
N LYS A 134 24.96 -15.96 -31.46
CA LYS A 134 25.52 -16.17 -32.80
C LYS A 134 27.04 -16.12 -32.66
N THR A 135 27.68 -17.28 -32.71
CA THR A 135 29.12 -17.36 -32.96
C THR A 135 29.33 -17.14 -34.45
N GLU A 136 29.75 -15.95 -34.84
CA GLU A 136 30.29 -15.73 -36.19
C GLU A 136 31.71 -16.34 -36.19
N LEU A 137 31.92 -17.34 -37.06
CA LEU A 137 33.23 -17.94 -37.36
C LEU A 137 33.86 -17.22 -38.55
#